data_AF-A0A3M8QE48-F1
#
_entry.id   AF-A0A3M8QE48-F1
#
_cell.length_a   1.000
_cell.length_b   1.000
_cell.length_c   1.000
_cell.angle_alpha   90.00
_cell.angle_beta   90.00
_cell.angle_gamma   90.00
#
_symmetry.space_group_name_H-M   'P 1'
#
loop_
_entity.id
_entity.type
_entity.pdbx_description
1 polymer ?
#
loop_
_entity_poly.entity_id
_entity_poly.type
_entity_poly.pdbx_seq_one_letter_code
_entity_poly.pdbx_strand_id
1 'polypeptide(L)' 'MIHTAKEFVLQRICTFASQVFDPNSDSQVVGILKSKFNIRLPQRRSMNESLSSTVSDHEIITLILKYRSMKES' A
#
# COMPACT_ATOMS: atom_id res chain seq x y z
N MET A 1 -0.46 -23.01 -10.45
CA MET A 1 0.37 -22.13 -9.60
C MET A 1 -0.53 -21.62 -8.48
N ILE A 2 -0.31 -22.04 -7.24
CA ILE A 2 -1.03 -21.49 -6.09
C ILE A 2 -0.32 -20.17 -5.78
N HIS A 3 -0.85 -19.05 -6.27
CA HIS A 3 -0.44 -17.75 -5.75
C HIS A 3 -1.01 -17.64 -4.34
N THR A 4 -0.17 -17.38 -3.35
CA THR A 4 -0.65 -17.13 -2.00
C THR A 4 -1.57 -15.90 -1.99
N ALA A 5 -2.51 -15.83 -1.05
CA ALA A 5 -3.44 -14.70 -0.96
C ALA A 5 -2.70 -13.33 -0.88
N LYS A 6 -1.50 -13.34 -0.31
CA LYS A 6 -0.62 -12.17 -0.22
C LYS A 6 -0.04 -11.76 -1.58
N GLU A 7 0.42 -12.70 -2.40
CA GLU A 7 0.86 -12.42 -3.77
C GLU A 7 -0.27 -11.83 -4.63
N PHE A 8 -1.50 -12.34 -4.50
CA PHE A 8 -2.66 -11.78 -5.21
C PHE A 8 -2.90 -10.31 -4.84
N VAL A 9 -2.76 -9.96 -3.56
CA VAL A 9 -2.89 -8.57 -3.10
C VAL A 9 -1.74 -7.73 -3.64
N LEU A 10 -0.49 -8.24 -3.61
CA LEU A 10 0.66 -7.55 -4.20
C LEU A 10 0.46 -7.25 -5.68
N GLN A 11 0.04 -8.25 -6.47
CA GLN A 11 -0.23 -8.07 -7.89
C GLN A 11 -1.33 -7.04 -8.14
N ARG A 12 -2.41 -7.04 -7.35
CA ARG A 12 -3.44 -6.00 -7.45
C ARG A 12 -2.89 -4.62 -7.14
N ILE A 13 -2.10 -4.46 -6.07
CA ILE A 13 -1.48 -3.19 -5.68
C ILE A 13 -0.58 -2.67 -6.81
N CYS A 14 0.30 -3.52 -7.33
CA CYS A 14 1.23 -3.14 -8.41
C CYS A 14 0.49 -2.80 -9.71
N THR A 15 -0.54 -3.56 -10.05
CA THR A 15 -1.41 -3.29 -11.21
C THR A 15 -2.12 -1.95 -11.04
N PHE A 16 -2.68 -1.69 -9.85
CA PHE A 16 -3.39 -0.45 -9.55
C PHE A 16 -2.46 0.77 -9.59
N ALA A 17 -1.22 0.63 -9.10
CA ALA A 17 -0.19 1.66 -9.17
C ALA A 17 0.47 1.78 -10.56
N SER A 18 0.17 0.86 -11.48
CA SER A 18 0.89 0.70 -12.76
C SER A 18 2.42 0.72 -12.58
N GLN A 19 2.88 0.18 -11.46
CA GLN A 19 4.29 0.16 -11.07
C GLN A 19 4.51 -0.92 -10.01
N VAL A 20 5.62 -1.66 -10.15
CA VAL A 20 6.05 -2.63 -9.15
C VAL A 20 6.76 -1.89 -8.02
N PHE A 21 6.31 -2.11 -6.79
CA PHE A 21 6.93 -1.58 -5.58
C PHE A 21 6.69 -2.53 -4.40
N ASP A 22 7.51 -2.42 -3.37
CA ASP A 22 7.32 -3.16 -2.13
C ASP A 22 6.35 -2.41 -1.18
N PRO A 23 5.17 -2.98 -0.86
CA PRO A 23 4.21 -2.32 0.02
C PRO A 23 4.67 -2.30 1.49
N ASN A 24 5.67 -3.10 1.89
CA ASN A 24 6.25 -3.04 3.24
C ASN A 24 7.22 -1.86 3.39
N SER A 25 7.85 -1.43 2.31
CA SER A 25 8.78 -0.29 2.32
C SER A 25 8.04 1.03 2.36
N ASP A 26 8.08 1.70 3.52
CA ASP A 26 7.43 3.01 3.71
C ASP A 26 7.90 4.04 2.68
N SER A 27 9.21 4.10 2.39
CA SER A 27 9.77 5.02 1.39
C SER A 27 9.20 4.79 -0.01
N GLN A 28 9.02 3.52 -0.42
CA GLN A 28 8.44 3.21 -1.73
C GLN A 28 6.95 3.55 -1.76
N VAL A 29 6.21 3.21 -0.71
CA VAL A 29 4.79 3.56 -0.57
C VAL A 29 4.59 5.07 -0.66
N VAL A 30 5.34 5.87 0.12
CA VAL A 30 5.27 7.35 0.07
C VAL A 30 5.58 7.86 -1.33
N GLY A 31 6.62 7.33 -1.97
CA GLY A 31 7.03 7.72 -3.32
C GLY A 31 5.93 7.48 -4.36
N ILE A 32 5.32 6.29 -4.33
CA ILE A 32 4.22 5.91 -5.23
C ILE A 32 2.98 6.76 -4.98
N LEU A 33 2.56 6.88 -3.72
CA LEU A 33 1.38 7.66 -3.34
C LEU A 33 1.53 9.12 -3.81
N LYS A 34 2.68 9.74 -3.57
CA LYS A 34 2.96 11.11 -3.99
C LYS A 34 3.12 11.25 -5.51
N SER A 35 3.84 10.34 -6.16
CA SER A 35 4.19 10.49 -7.58
C SER A 35 3.07 10.03 -8.53
N LYS A 36 2.37 8.95 -8.22
CA LYS A 36 1.36 8.34 -9.10
C LYS A 36 -0.04 8.84 -8.79
N PHE A 37 -0.36 8.96 -7.51
CA PHE A 37 -1.71 9.30 -7.06
C PHE A 37 -1.83 10.75 -6.58
N ASN A 38 -0.73 11.50 -6.54
CA ASN A 38 -0.66 12.84 -5.96
C ASN A 38 -1.13 12.91 -4.49
N ILE A 39 -1.13 11.78 -3.79
CA ILE A 39 -1.59 11.66 -2.41
C ILE A 39 -0.49 12.14 -1.48
N ARG A 40 -0.84 13.09 -0.63
CA ARG A 40 0.03 13.58 0.44
C ARG A 40 -0.45 13.00 1.76
N LEU A 41 0.37 12.13 2.33
CA LEU A 41 0.07 11.57 3.64
C LEU A 41 0.23 12.63 4.74
N PRO A 42 -0.68 12.66 5.72
CA PRO A 42 -0.52 13.53 6.89
C PRO A 42 0.70 13.09 7.71
N GLN A 43 1.46 14.04 8.25
CA GLN A 43 2.51 13.72 9.23
C GLN A 43 1.85 13.17 10.50
N ARG A 44 2.06 11.88 10.78
CA ARG A 44 1.63 11.19 12.00
C ARG A 44 2.82 10.50 12.66
N ARG A 45 2.58 9.93 13.85
CA ARG A 45 3.60 9.21 14.64
C ARG A 45 4.16 7.97 13.93
N SER A 46 3.39 7.34 13.04
CA SER A 46 3.80 6.15 12.29
C SER A 46 3.16 6.13 10.89
N MET A 47 3.82 5.51 9.92
CA MET A 47 3.32 5.40 8.54
C MET A 47 1.95 4.69 8.46
N ASN A 48 1.73 3.64 9.24
CA ASN A 48 0.44 2.95 9.29
C ASN A 48 -0.70 3.86 9.80
N GLU A 49 -0.43 4.78 10.73
CA GLU A 49 -1.41 5.75 11.22
C GLU A 49 -1.73 6.80 10.14
N SER A 50 -0.71 7.25 9.40
CA SER A 50 -0.89 8.14 8.25
C SER A 50 -1.74 7.47 7.17
N LEU A 51 -1.44 6.22 6.81
CA LEU A 51 -2.20 5.43 5.86
C LEU A 51 -3.64 5.22 6.35
N SER A 52 -3.84 4.82 7.59
CA SER A 52 -5.17 4.59 8.17
C SER A 52 -6.02 5.86 8.19
N SER A 53 -5.42 7.04 8.39
CA SER A 53 -6.14 8.32 8.32
C SER A 53 -6.59 8.70 6.89
N THR A 54 -5.96 8.16 5.85
CA THR A 54 -6.26 8.47 4.44
C THR A 54 -6.95 7.29 3.72
N VAL A 55 -7.18 6.17 4.42
CA VAL A 55 -7.74 4.94 3.86
C VAL A 55 -9.15 5.13 3.26
N SER A 56 -9.96 6.01 3.87
CA SER A 56 -11.33 6.29 3.42
C SER A 56 -11.39 6.97 2.06
N ASP A 57 -10.31 7.62 1.62
CA ASP A 57 -10.27 8.37 0.37
C ASP A 57 -9.69 7.54 -0.78
N HIS A 58 -8.89 6.50 -0.47
CA HIS A 58 -8.08 5.81 -1.47
C HIS A 58 -8.02 4.28 -1.28
N GLU A 59 -8.61 3.55 -2.22
CA GLU A 59 -8.59 2.07 -2.25
C GLU A 59 -7.16 1.50 -2.22
N ILE A 60 -6.19 2.15 -2.88
CA ILE A 60 -4.79 1.70 -2.89
C ILE A 60 -4.18 1.64 -1.48
N ILE A 61 -4.57 2.56 -0.60
CA ILE A 61 -4.09 2.59 0.79
C ILE A 61 -4.67 1.42 1.57
N THR A 62 -5.96 1.11 1.37
CA THR A 62 -6.63 -0.07 1.95
C THR A 62 -5.91 -1.35 1.53
N LEU A 63 -5.55 -1.47 0.25
CA LEU A 63 -4.84 -2.64 -0.26
C LEU A 63 -3.45 -2.79 0.35
N ILE A 64 -2.69 -1.69 0.46
CA ILE A 64 -1.36 -1.68 1.09
C ILE A 64 -1.45 -2.09 2.57
N LEU A 65 -2.39 -1.52 3.32
CA LEU A 65 -2.62 -1.89 4.73
C LEU A 65 -3.01 -3.36 4.87
N LYS A 66 -3.88 -3.86 3.99
CA LYS A 66 -4.27 -5.26 3.95
C LYS A 66 -3.05 -6.15 3.70
N TYR A 67 -2.21 -5.82 2.74
CA TYR A 67 -0.98 -6.57 2.45
C TYR A 67 -0.03 -6.61 3.65
N ARG A 68 0.18 -5.47 4.33
CA ARG A 68 1.02 -5.37 5.54
C ARG A 68 0.45 -6.17 6.72
N SER A 69 -0.87 -6.26 6.83
CA SER A 69 -1.56 -7.01 7.88
C SER A 69 -1.53 -8.53 7.64
N MET A 70 -1.40 -8.96 6.39
CA MET A 70 -1.28 -10.38 6.02
C MET A 70 0.13 -10.89 6.32
N LYS A 71 0.31 -11.46 7.52
CA LYS A 71 1.47 -12.34 7.79
C LYS A 71 1.30 -13.65 7.01
N GLU A 72 2.33 -14.03 6.28
CA GLU A 72 2.48 -15.42 5.80
C GLU A 72 2.73 -16.26 7.04
N SER A 73 1.70 -17.00 7.47
CA SER A 73 1.82 -18.00 8.53
C SER A 73 2.48 -19.27 8.01
#